data_AF-A0A0H1AS91-F1
#
_entry.id   AF-A0A0H1AS91-F1
#
_cell.length_a   1.000
_cell.length_b   1.000
_cell.length_c   1.000
_cell.angle_alpha   90.00
_cell.angle_beta   90.00
_cell.angle_gamma   90.00
#
_symmetry.space_group_name_H-M   'P 1'
#
loop_
_entity.id
_entity.type
_entity.pdbx_description
1 polymer ?
#
loop_
_entity_poly.entity_id
_entity_poly.type
_entity_poly.pdbx_seq_one_letter_code
_entity_poly.pdbx_strand_id
1 'polypeptide(L)'
;MDAAIRFVRALDNLTRTERDWLRALLDMCTDGPAALGDLWQRAWFEARPGAALILQPESGAAYLYADVSQDNQSDHARADTLSAALLLADLVRCGFASAHHTSHTTAGAFRCLGRRFHTPQIALEHGTPRIVLNEAGDYSEVPSEIRSSRGEILFTGHRLDAESAGLLLQYTSGVLAIRPAVQVAWLREALDAGHPAPASFDVDEIAVSPAIASALPASALDPHLDAPAPQAEAPRDSRPAFKDTRRPRRRRGPRWIAVLVACKLSVMFGVAIGVYVDDASEFLDLSRQARADTLRRSTQPMPPQPDTAIRSAPAEVITAPEAWPKPVYEDETHARDTAQVTEAPHTSDGTTLLGTDISQWSGNGTRGARAVFEAVPDLHFAFARVAYGRRLDHEFHTNWQLMGERNLYRGAYVFLRLDEDPIAQVDNAVEALGPASPRDLCLTIDFEELSFNPHHPAHSKPDVRRIVLAALEHARDRLGCMPLLYTNWSMGSTYLDDPQFAQYPLWIADWTDAPAPRLPPPWKTFAFWQRSDRLPASPSPADLDLFPGTHADLVRLVRR
;
A
#
# COMPACT_ATOMS: atom_id res chain seq x y z
N MET A 1 4.60 18.88 -15.00
CA MET A 1 3.48 19.66 -15.54
C MET A 1 2.14 19.24 -14.91
N ASP A 2 1.39 18.30 -15.47
CA ASP A 2 -0.03 18.05 -15.10
C ASP A 2 -0.32 17.90 -13.60
N ALA A 3 0.52 17.19 -12.84
CA ALA A 3 0.36 17.04 -11.39
C ALA A 3 0.40 18.40 -10.66
N ALA A 4 1.43 19.22 -10.93
CA ALA A 4 1.55 20.55 -10.36
C ALA A 4 0.39 21.48 -10.79
N ILE A 5 -0.03 21.43 -12.07
CA ILE A 5 -1.15 22.24 -12.57
C ILE A 5 -2.48 21.84 -11.90
N ARG A 6 -2.69 20.54 -11.61
CA ARG A 6 -3.82 20.08 -10.79
C ARG A 6 -3.72 20.56 -9.35
N PHE A 7 -2.53 20.52 -8.75
CA PHE A 7 -2.29 21.02 -7.41
C PHE A 7 -2.57 22.52 -7.27
N VAL A 8 -2.14 23.35 -8.24
CA VAL A 8 -2.46 24.81 -8.22
C VAL A 8 -3.97 25.04 -8.16
N ARG A 9 -4.76 24.29 -8.94
CA ARG A 9 -6.23 24.38 -8.93
C ARG A 9 -6.88 23.81 -7.66
N ALA A 10 -6.13 23.03 -6.87
CA ALA A 10 -6.57 22.59 -5.55
C ALA A 10 -6.36 23.68 -4.49
N LEU A 11 -5.33 24.55 -4.62
CA LEU A 11 -5.07 25.66 -3.70
C LEU A 11 -6.27 26.61 -3.54
N ASP A 12 -6.98 26.90 -4.65
CA ASP A 12 -8.20 27.71 -4.65
C ASP A 12 -9.28 27.13 -3.71
N ASN A 13 -9.36 25.80 -3.65
CA ASN A 13 -10.39 25.04 -2.94
C ASN A 13 -10.00 24.68 -1.49
N LEU A 14 -8.79 25.01 -1.03
CA LEU A 14 -8.37 24.76 0.36
C LEU A 14 -9.24 25.54 1.35
N THR A 15 -9.70 24.86 2.39
CA THR A 15 -10.33 25.44 3.57
C THR A 15 -9.39 26.45 4.24
N ARG A 16 -9.93 27.32 5.11
CA ARG A 16 -9.11 28.20 5.95
C ARG A 16 -8.07 27.39 6.74
N THR A 17 -8.50 26.29 7.35
CA THR A 17 -7.66 25.39 8.14
C THR A 17 -6.42 24.90 7.38
N GLU A 18 -6.63 24.33 6.20
CA GLU A 18 -5.54 23.83 5.35
C GLU A 18 -4.63 24.97 4.87
N ARG A 19 -5.22 26.12 4.53
CA ARG A 19 -4.49 27.29 4.02
C ARG A 19 -3.59 27.91 5.08
N ASP A 20 -4.05 27.99 6.33
CA ASP A 20 -3.29 28.54 7.45
C ASP A 20 -2.21 27.56 7.94
N TRP A 21 -2.47 26.24 7.95
CA TRP A 21 -1.45 25.21 8.19
C TRP A 21 -0.36 25.21 7.10
N LEU A 22 -0.76 25.35 5.83
CA LEU A 22 0.17 25.42 4.70
C LEU A 22 1.09 26.65 4.78
N ARG A 23 0.57 27.81 5.24
CA ARG A 23 1.40 28.98 5.56
C ARG A 23 2.42 28.67 6.67
N ALA A 24 1.99 28.10 7.78
CA ALA A 24 2.87 27.75 8.90
C ALA A 24 3.96 26.72 8.51
N LEU A 25 3.63 25.76 7.66
CA LEU A 25 4.59 24.82 7.06
C LEU A 25 5.63 25.57 6.19
N LEU A 26 5.20 26.53 5.37
CA LEU A 26 6.10 27.34 4.54
C LEU A 26 6.98 28.26 5.39
N ASP A 27 6.45 28.82 6.47
CA ASP A 27 7.21 29.60 7.46
C ASP A 27 8.29 28.73 8.11
N MET A 28 7.94 27.56 8.64
CA MET A 28 8.89 26.64 9.27
C MET A 28 9.97 26.11 8.31
N CYS A 29 9.67 25.98 7.01
CA CYS A 29 10.62 25.54 6.00
C CYS A 29 11.34 26.70 5.28
N THR A 30 11.12 27.96 5.70
CA THR A 30 11.69 29.13 5.01
C THR A 30 13.21 29.16 5.10
N ASP A 31 13.81 28.82 6.24
CA ASP A 31 15.27 28.89 6.45
C ASP A 31 16.01 27.56 6.18
N GLY A 32 15.30 26.44 6.05
CA GLY A 32 15.90 25.13 5.82
C GLY A 32 14.94 23.96 6.04
N PRO A 33 15.44 22.71 6.08
CA PRO A 33 14.61 21.55 6.38
C PRO A 33 14.11 21.54 7.83
N ALA A 34 12.83 21.18 8.03
CA ALA A 34 12.16 21.13 9.32
C ALA A 34 11.80 19.69 9.72
N ALA A 35 11.89 19.34 11.01
CA ALA A 35 11.42 18.04 11.48
C ALA A 35 9.89 17.95 11.38
N LEU A 36 9.37 16.86 10.80
CA LEU A 36 7.93 16.68 10.60
C LEU A 36 7.15 16.63 11.92
N GLY A 37 7.70 15.99 12.95
CA GLY A 37 7.10 15.97 14.29
C GLY A 37 6.96 17.37 14.90
N ASP A 38 8.00 18.21 14.78
CA ASP A 38 7.96 19.61 15.20
C ASP A 38 6.94 20.43 14.39
N LEU A 39 6.86 20.19 13.08
CA LEU A 39 5.93 20.86 12.18
C LEU A 39 4.48 20.55 12.57
N TRP A 40 4.12 19.29 12.74
CA TRP A 40 2.79 18.92 13.24
C TRP A 40 2.56 19.44 14.66
N GLN A 41 3.56 19.41 15.54
CA GLN A 41 3.40 19.92 16.89
C GLN A 41 3.07 21.43 16.90
N ARG A 42 3.77 22.24 16.12
CA ARG A 42 3.63 23.71 16.14
C ARG A 42 2.54 24.23 15.21
N ALA A 43 2.52 23.78 13.95
CA ALA A 43 1.58 24.26 12.94
C ALA A 43 0.15 23.69 13.12
N TRP A 44 -0.02 22.61 13.91
CA TRP A 44 -1.30 21.91 14.04
C TRP A 44 -1.76 21.72 15.49
N PHE A 45 -1.02 20.96 16.29
CA PHE A 45 -1.50 20.54 17.62
C PHE A 45 -1.37 21.62 18.70
N GLU A 46 -0.43 22.57 18.61
CA GLU A 46 -0.38 23.74 19.49
C GLU A 46 -1.61 24.67 19.30
N ALA A 47 -2.16 24.72 18.08
CA ALA A 47 -3.40 25.45 17.79
C ALA A 47 -4.68 24.68 18.18
N ARG A 48 -4.57 23.42 18.61
CA ARG A 48 -5.69 22.51 18.91
C ARG A 48 -5.51 21.81 20.27
N PRO A 49 -5.59 22.54 21.41
CA PRO A 49 -5.27 22.00 22.74
C PRO A 49 -6.21 20.88 23.25
N GLY A 50 -7.35 20.68 22.60
CA GLY A 50 -8.27 19.56 22.84
C GLY A 50 -8.04 18.33 21.95
N ALA A 51 -7.01 18.32 21.10
CA ALA A 51 -6.71 17.21 20.18
C ALA A 51 -5.26 16.72 20.34
N ALA A 52 -5.05 15.42 20.15
CA ALA A 52 -3.72 14.80 20.12
C ALA A 52 -3.70 13.59 19.18
N LEU A 53 -2.52 13.24 18.67
CA LEU A 53 -2.31 12.05 17.84
C LEU A 53 -1.22 11.17 18.47
N ILE A 54 -1.57 9.95 18.85
CA ILE A 54 -0.61 8.94 19.30
C ILE A 54 -0.38 7.93 18.17
N LEU A 55 0.89 7.72 17.85
CA LEU A 55 1.34 6.83 16.79
C LEU A 55 2.14 5.68 17.39
N GLN A 56 1.88 4.46 16.91
CA GLN A 56 2.57 3.23 17.28
C GLN A 56 3.23 2.65 16.01
N PRO A 57 4.47 3.05 15.67
CA PRO A 57 5.09 2.67 14.39
C PRO A 57 5.27 1.15 14.21
N GLU A 58 5.41 0.38 15.29
CA GLU A 58 5.62 -1.07 15.22
C GLU A 58 4.33 -1.88 14.97
N SER A 59 3.18 -1.40 15.45
CA SER A 59 1.87 -2.02 15.21
C SER A 59 1.16 -1.45 13.97
N GLY A 60 1.76 -0.44 13.32
CA GLY A 60 1.13 0.32 12.24
C GLY A 60 -0.09 1.13 12.68
N ALA A 61 -0.35 1.27 13.99
CA ALA A 61 -1.57 1.89 14.50
C ALA A 61 -1.42 3.38 14.78
N ALA A 62 -2.48 4.13 14.49
CA ALA A 62 -2.63 5.54 14.84
C ALA A 62 -3.96 5.75 15.58
N TYR A 63 -3.91 6.53 16.65
CA TYR A 63 -5.06 6.88 17.49
C TYR A 63 -5.14 8.40 17.61
N LEU A 64 -6.21 8.99 17.09
CA LEU A 64 -6.49 10.41 17.26
C LEU A 64 -7.43 10.59 18.46
N TYR A 65 -7.01 11.42 19.41
CA TYR A 65 -7.74 11.72 20.64
C TYR A 65 -8.39 13.09 20.56
N ALA A 66 -9.63 13.18 21.07
CA ALA A 66 -10.36 14.42 21.27
C ALA A 66 -10.87 14.53 22.71
N ASP A 67 -10.84 15.75 23.28
CA ASP A 67 -11.33 16.04 24.63
C ASP A 67 -12.86 15.82 24.69
N VAL A 68 -13.34 15.04 25.68
CA VAL A 68 -14.76 14.66 25.77
C VAL A 68 -15.71 15.85 25.94
N SER A 69 -15.20 17.00 26.42
CA SER A 69 -15.99 18.24 26.49
C SER A 69 -16.27 18.88 25.12
N GLN A 70 -15.65 18.37 24.05
CA GLN A 70 -15.71 18.90 22.69
C GLN A 70 -16.07 17.84 21.65
N ASP A 71 -16.70 16.72 22.02
CA ASP A 71 -16.84 15.53 21.15
C ASP A 71 -17.52 15.79 19.79
N ASN A 72 -18.48 16.73 19.68
CA ASN A 72 -19.04 17.14 18.37
C ASN A 72 -18.00 17.79 17.40
N GLN A 73 -16.78 18.07 17.87
CA GLN A 73 -15.64 18.57 17.11
C GLN A 73 -14.58 17.48 16.85
N SER A 74 -14.71 16.27 17.42
CA SER A 74 -13.74 15.17 17.26
C SER A 74 -13.63 14.70 15.80
N ASP A 75 -14.77 14.53 15.13
CA ASP A 75 -14.83 14.18 13.71
C ASP A 75 -14.27 15.28 12.79
N HIS A 76 -14.47 16.55 13.15
CA HIS A 76 -13.87 17.68 12.43
C HIS A 76 -12.34 17.69 12.60
N ALA A 77 -11.85 17.48 13.83
CA ALA A 77 -10.42 17.34 14.09
C ALA A 77 -9.80 16.14 13.36
N ARG A 78 -10.56 15.03 13.19
CA ARG A 78 -10.17 13.85 12.42
C ARG A 78 -10.08 14.13 10.93
N ALA A 79 -11.13 14.67 10.33
CA ALA A 79 -11.16 15.03 8.91
C ALA A 79 -10.06 16.04 8.56
N ASP A 80 -9.95 17.12 9.33
CA ASP A 80 -8.93 18.16 9.14
C ASP A 80 -7.50 17.57 9.16
N THR A 81 -7.22 16.66 10.11
CA THR A 81 -5.85 16.11 10.31
C THR A 81 -5.46 15.18 9.15
N LEU A 82 -6.42 14.44 8.61
CA LEU A 82 -6.22 13.62 7.42
C LEU A 82 -6.04 14.51 6.17
N SER A 83 -6.84 15.56 6.01
CA SER A 83 -6.69 16.53 4.91
C SER A 83 -5.31 17.21 4.91
N ALA A 84 -4.80 17.63 6.07
CA ALA A 84 -3.45 18.20 6.18
C ALA A 84 -2.34 17.19 5.80
N ALA A 85 -2.51 15.91 6.13
CA ALA A 85 -1.57 14.86 5.73
C ALA A 85 -1.63 14.55 4.22
N LEU A 86 -2.82 14.56 3.63
CA LEU A 86 -3.01 14.44 2.17
C LEU A 86 -2.43 15.65 1.43
N LEU A 87 -2.62 16.87 1.94
CA LEU A 87 -2.01 18.09 1.39
C LEU A 87 -0.47 18.02 1.40
N LEU A 88 0.11 17.44 2.46
CA LEU A 88 1.55 17.20 2.56
C LEU A 88 2.05 16.16 1.55
N ALA A 89 1.32 15.06 1.42
CA ALA A 89 1.60 14.04 0.41
C ALA A 89 1.54 14.62 -1.01
N ASP A 90 0.57 15.50 -1.29
CA ASP A 90 0.41 16.14 -2.59
C ASP A 90 1.50 17.18 -2.90
N LEU A 91 2.00 17.93 -1.92
CA LEU A 91 3.19 18.78 -2.08
C LEU A 91 4.41 17.97 -2.50
N VAL A 92 4.65 16.82 -1.84
CA VAL A 92 5.78 15.93 -2.16
C VAL A 92 5.57 15.26 -3.52
N ARG A 93 4.39 14.69 -3.77
CA ARG A 93 4.00 14.03 -5.03
C ARG A 93 4.04 14.97 -6.25
N CYS A 94 3.86 16.27 -6.04
CA CYS A 94 3.95 17.28 -7.11
C CYS A 94 5.33 17.97 -7.22
N GLY A 95 6.29 17.61 -6.37
CA GLY A 95 7.66 18.12 -6.41
C GLY A 95 7.85 19.54 -5.85
N PHE A 96 6.94 20.00 -4.99
CA PHE A 96 7.10 21.25 -4.22
C PHE A 96 7.86 21.03 -2.91
N ALA A 97 7.90 19.80 -2.40
CA ALA A 97 8.60 19.43 -1.17
C ALA A 97 9.28 18.06 -1.32
N SER A 98 10.22 17.74 -0.43
CA SER A 98 10.77 16.39 -0.25
C SER A 98 10.71 15.98 1.22
N ALA A 99 10.16 14.79 1.48
CA ALA A 99 10.16 14.18 2.81
C ALA A 99 11.28 13.14 2.90
N HIS A 100 12.09 13.22 3.96
CA HIS A 100 13.23 12.37 4.21
C HIS A 100 13.07 11.69 5.57
N HIS A 101 12.83 10.38 5.57
CA HIS A 101 12.79 9.57 6.78
C HIS A 101 14.20 9.05 7.08
N THR A 102 14.68 9.22 8.30
CA THR A 102 16.01 8.68 8.69
C THR A 102 15.85 7.31 9.33
N SER A 103 16.82 6.41 9.11
CA SER A 103 16.88 5.10 9.76
C SER A 103 16.89 5.15 11.29
N HIS A 104 17.23 6.32 11.86
CA HIS A 104 17.28 6.55 13.30
C HIS A 104 16.10 7.36 13.87
N THR A 105 15.09 7.73 13.06
CA THR A 105 13.79 8.22 13.57
C THR A 105 12.92 7.07 14.11
N THR A 106 13.50 6.31 15.03
CA THR A 106 12.88 5.36 15.98
C THR A 106 11.93 4.31 15.40
N ALA A 107 12.47 3.12 15.13
CA ALA A 107 11.78 1.89 15.55
C ALA A 107 11.57 1.92 17.08
N GLY A 108 10.56 1.23 17.61
CA GLY A 108 10.30 1.10 19.06
C GLY A 108 9.67 2.29 19.80
N ALA A 109 9.64 3.52 19.26
CA ALA A 109 9.10 4.66 19.98
C ALA A 109 7.64 4.99 19.60
N PHE A 110 6.75 4.91 20.60
CA PHE A 110 5.49 5.66 20.59
C PHE A 110 5.78 7.15 20.34
N ARG A 111 5.07 7.77 19.37
CA ARG A 111 5.07 9.23 19.22
C ARG A 111 3.77 9.80 19.74
N CYS A 112 3.84 10.86 20.52
CA CYS A 112 2.69 11.66 20.93
C CYS A 112 2.84 13.05 20.31
N LEU A 113 1.83 13.52 19.57
CA LEU A 113 1.74 14.87 19.03
C LEU A 113 0.58 15.59 19.73
N GLY A 114 0.86 16.77 20.25
CA GLY A 114 0.05 17.45 21.26
C GLY A 114 0.76 17.44 22.62
N ARG A 115 1.21 18.62 23.07
CA ARG A 115 2.09 18.80 24.25
C ARG A 115 1.51 18.30 25.59
N ARG A 116 0.23 17.88 25.61
CA ARG A 116 -0.47 17.34 26.78
C ARG A 116 -0.10 15.88 27.08
N PHE A 117 0.59 15.18 26.17
CA PHE A 117 1.07 13.81 26.36
C PHE A 117 2.55 13.65 25.99
N HIS A 118 3.27 12.85 26.77
CA HIS A 118 4.64 12.40 26.48
C HIS A 118 4.65 10.92 26.07
N THR A 119 5.84 10.37 25.77
CA THR A 119 6.02 8.92 25.56
C THR A 119 5.42 8.14 26.74
N PRO A 120 4.61 7.08 26.53
CA PRO A 120 3.94 6.37 27.62
C PRO A 120 4.91 5.73 28.62
N GLN A 121 4.52 5.71 29.90
CA GLN A 121 5.30 5.12 30.98
C GLN A 121 4.42 4.17 31.82
N ILE A 122 5.00 3.10 32.36
CA ILE A 122 4.29 2.20 33.27
C ILE A 122 4.48 2.69 34.71
N ALA A 123 3.37 3.03 35.38
CA ALA A 123 3.35 3.41 36.79
C ALA A 123 2.46 2.46 37.61
N LEU A 124 2.75 2.32 38.90
CA LEU A 124 1.90 1.55 39.83
C LEU A 124 0.99 2.49 40.61
N GLU A 125 -0.28 2.56 40.22
CA GLU A 125 -1.30 3.35 40.92
C GLU A 125 -2.18 2.41 41.76
N HIS A 126 -2.24 2.65 43.08
CA HIS A 126 -2.93 1.76 44.04
C HIS A 126 -2.52 0.28 43.98
N GLY A 127 -1.33 -0.02 43.43
CA GLY A 127 -0.80 -1.38 43.23
C GLY A 127 -1.09 -1.98 41.84
N THR A 128 -1.90 -1.33 41.01
CA THR A 128 -2.21 -1.74 39.64
C THR A 128 -1.26 -1.06 38.64
N PRO A 129 -0.65 -1.79 37.69
CA PRO A 129 0.14 -1.16 36.62
C PRO A 129 -0.77 -0.42 35.62
N ARG A 130 -0.45 0.84 35.35
CA ARG A 130 -1.16 1.71 34.39
C ARG A 130 -0.20 2.30 33.37
N ILE A 131 -0.69 2.56 32.16
CA ILE A 131 0.05 3.30 31.12
C ILE A 131 -0.24 4.80 31.29
N VAL A 132 0.65 5.50 31.99
CA VAL A 132 0.58 6.96 32.22
C VAL A 132 1.14 7.72 31.03
N LEU A 133 0.43 8.78 30.63
CA LEU A 133 0.69 9.56 29.41
C LEU A 133 1.16 11.00 29.70
N ASN A 134 1.02 11.51 30.93
CA ASN A 134 1.51 12.83 31.32
C ASN A 134 1.81 12.99 32.82
N GLU A 135 2.41 14.13 33.19
CA GLU A 135 2.77 14.49 34.58
C GLU A 135 1.56 14.66 35.52
N ALA A 136 0.33 14.83 34.99
CA ALA A 136 -0.89 14.90 35.81
C ALA A 136 -1.37 13.51 36.28
N GLY A 137 -0.74 12.43 35.79
CA GLY A 137 -1.16 11.07 36.03
C GLY A 137 -2.31 10.62 35.13
N ASP A 138 -2.61 11.33 34.03
CA ASP A 138 -3.61 10.86 33.07
C ASP A 138 -3.10 9.56 32.42
N TYR A 139 -3.95 8.53 32.38
CA TYR A 139 -3.56 7.18 31.95
C TYR A 139 -4.53 6.57 30.95
N SER A 140 -4.09 5.49 30.30
CA SER A 140 -4.94 4.63 29.47
C SER A 140 -4.91 3.18 29.97
N GLU A 141 -6.09 2.57 30.10
CA GLU A 141 -6.26 1.11 30.26
C GLU A 141 -6.56 0.45 28.90
N VAL A 142 -7.30 1.15 28.04
CA VAL A 142 -7.67 0.73 26.68
C VAL A 142 -7.40 1.87 25.70
N PRO A 143 -6.82 1.62 24.50
CA PRO A 143 -6.44 2.68 23.57
C PRO A 143 -7.56 3.64 23.13
N SER A 144 -8.83 3.25 23.29
CA SER A 144 -9.99 4.11 23.00
C SER A 144 -10.25 5.21 24.05
N GLU A 145 -9.53 5.23 25.17
CA GLU A 145 -9.78 6.16 26.27
C GLU A 145 -8.49 6.65 26.93
N ILE A 146 -8.49 7.93 27.35
CA ILE A 146 -7.55 8.47 28.33
C ILE A 146 -8.35 9.00 29.51
N ARG A 147 -7.95 8.64 30.73
CA ARG A 147 -8.64 8.90 31.99
C ARG A 147 -7.77 9.71 32.95
N SER A 148 -8.39 10.53 33.79
CA SER A 148 -7.73 11.21 34.91
C SER A 148 -7.28 10.20 35.96
N SER A 149 -6.40 10.61 36.88
CA SER A 149 -6.06 9.86 38.12
C SER A 149 -7.26 9.59 39.05
N ARG A 150 -8.47 10.09 38.73
CA ARG A 150 -9.74 9.76 39.40
C ARG A 150 -10.60 8.77 38.62
N GLY A 151 -10.15 8.33 37.44
CA GLY A 151 -10.88 7.42 36.54
C GLY A 151 -11.89 8.10 35.61
N GLU A 152 -12.01 9.43 35.66
CA GLU A 152 -12.88 10.23 34.78
C GLU A 152 -12.31 10.19 33.35
N ILE A 153 -13.11 9.84 32.34
CA ILE A 153 -12.64 9.88 30.94
C ILE A 153 -12.43 11.34 30.54
N LEU A 154 -11.24 11.67 30.04
CA LEU A 154 -10.87 12.99 29.55
C LEU A 154 -10.81 13.04 28.02
N PHE A 155 -10.45 11.93 27.36
CA PHE A 155 -10.37 11.85 25.90
C PHE A 155 -10.96 10.54 25.35
N THR A 156 -11.67 10.66 24.24
CA THR A 156 -12.03 9.54 23.34
C THR A 156 -10.95 9.36 22.28
N GLY A 157 -10.49 8.12 22.09
CA GLY A 157 -9.43 7.73 21.16
C GLY A 157 -9.97 6.96 19.96
N HIS A 158 -9.92 7.57 18.78
CA HIS A 158 -10.38 6.95 17.55
C HIS A 158 -9.21 6.28 16.83
N ARG A 159 -9.23 4.94 16.77
CA ARG A 159 -8.31 4.17 15.93
C ARG A 159 -8.57 4.53 14.47
N LEU A 160 -7.50 4.82 13.74
CA LEU A 160 -7.55 5.02 12.30
C LEU A 160 -7.34 3.69 11.56
N ASP A 161 -7.87 3.61 10.34
CA ASP A 161 -7.62 2.51 9.42
C ASP A 161 -6.14 2.46 8.99
N ALA A 162 -5.74 1.38 8.31
CA ALA A 162 -4.33 1.13 7.95
C ALA A 162 -3.77 2.14 6.92
N GLU A 163 -4.60 2.67 6.02
CA GLU A 163 -4.17 3.67 5.03
C GLU A 163 -3.95 5.04 5.71
N SER A 164 -4.95 5.50 6.46
CA SER A 164 -4.89 6.71 7.29
C SER A 164 -3.73 6.67 8.28
N ALA A 165 -3.51 5.53 8.94
CA ALA A 165 -2.41 5.36 9.88
C ALA A 165 -1.04 5.34 9.16
N GLY A 166 -0.92 4.66 8.01
CA GLY A 166 0.28 4.64 7.20
C GLY A 166 0.66 6.03 6.67
N LEU A 167 -0.32 6.77 6.13
CA LEU A 167 -0.17 8.14 5.67
C LEU A 167 0.33 9.06 6.79
N LEU A 168 -0.28 9.00 7.98
CA LEU A 168 0.14 9.81 9.12
C LEU A 168 1.50 9.37 9.66
N LEU A 169 1.80 8.07 9.75
CA LEU A 169 3.13 7.58 10.16
C LEU A 169 4.23 8.09 9.22
N GLN A 170 3.99 8.08 7.90
CA GLN A 170 4.89 8.64 6.90
C GLN A 170 5.05 10.15 7.09
N TYR A 171 3.96 10.91 7.02
CA TYR A 171 4.02 12.38 6.93
C TYR A 171 4.13 13.12 8.27
N THR A 172 4.24 12.40 9.40
CA THR A 172 4.63 12.97 10.71
C THR A 172 6.07 12.60 11.14
N SER A 173 6.73 11.64 10.47
CA SER A 173 8.03 11.11 10.88
C SER A 173 9.16 11.52 9.93
N GLY A 174 10.26 12.07 10.46
CA GLY A 174 11.43 12.46 9.65
C GLY A 174 11.54 13.97 9.44
N VAL A 175 12.05 14.38 8.28
CA VAL A 175 12.39 15.78 7.95
C VAL A 175 11.77 16.18 6.60
N LEU A 176 11.21 17.38 6.52
CA LEU A 176 10.66 17.99 5.31
C LEU A 176 11.59 19.09 4.80
N ALA A 177 11.85 19.14 3.49
CA ALA A 177 12.56 20.24 2.83
C ALA A 177 11.72 20.81 1.68
N ILE A 178 11.74 22.13 1.48
CA ILE A 178 10.89 22.85 0.51
C ILE A 178 11.73 23.90 -0.23
N ARG A 179 12.61 23.48 -1.14
CA ARG A 179 13.41 24.37 -2.02
C ARG A 179 13.62 23.69 -3.39
N PRO A 180 13.79 24.44 -4.50
CA PRO A 180 14.28 25.83 -4.60
C PRO A 180 13.37 26.93 -4.03
N ALA A 181 13.97 28.02 -3.55
CA ALA A 181 13.27 29.10 -2.85
C ALA A 181 12.13 29.77 -3.65
N VAL A 182 12.16 29.71 -4.99
CA VAL A 182 11.09 30.27 -5.83
C VAL A 182 9.79 29.47 -5.72
N GLN A 183 9.83 28.17 -5.38
CA GLN A 183 8.62 27.39 -5.10
C GLN A 183 7.90 27.89 -3.83
N VAL A 184 8.66 28.26 -2.79
CA VAL A 184 8.12 28.87 -1.56
C VAL A 184 7.51 30.23 -1.85
N ALA A 185 8.22 31.08 -2.60
CA ALA A 185 7.71 32.39 -2.99
C ALA A 185 6.40 32.29 -3.82
N TRP A 186 6.38 31.40 -4.80
CA TRP A 186 5.20 31.15 -5.64
C TRP A 186 4.02 30.57 -4.84
N LEU A 187 4.26 29.62 -3.93
CA LEU A 187 3.19 29.07 -3.07
C LEU A 187 2.56 30.17 -2.20
N ARG A 188 3.37 31.07 -1.61
CA ARG A 188 2.87 32.22 -0.84
C ARG A 188 2.02 33.15 -1.71
N GLU A 189 2.53 33.52 -2.90
CA GLU A 189 1.80 34.36 -3.85
C GLU A 189 0.44 33.74 -4.24
N ALA A 190 0.40 32.44 -4.52
CA ALA A 190 -0.84 31.73 -4.85
C ALA A 190 -1.86 31.72 -3.69
N LEU A 191 -1.40 31.56 -2.44
CA LEU A 191 -2.25 31.51 -1.24
C LEU A 191 -2.88 32.87 -0.89
N ASP A 192 -2.20 33.96 -1.23
CA ASP A 192 -2.58 35.33 -0.85
C ASP A 192 -3.26 36.10 -2.00
N ALA A 193 -2.92 35.84 -3.27
CA ALA A 193 -3.51 36.53 -4.42
C ALA A 193 -4.86 35.95 -4.89
N GLY A 194 -5.15 34.68 -4.60
CA GLY A 194 -6.37 33.99 -5.10
C GLY A 194 -6.49 34.03 -6.63
N HIS A 195 -5.36 33.90 -7.33
CA HIS A 195 -5.28 34.05 -8.78
C HIS A 195 -5.15 32.69 -9.49
N PRO A 196 -5.83 32.51 -10.64
CA PRO A 196 -5.85 31.24 -11.35
C PRO A 196 -4.47 30.85 -11.89
N ALA A 197 -4.20 29.55 -11.91
CA ALA A 197 -2.94 28.97 -12.36
C ALA A 197 -2.45 29.52 -13.73
N PRO A 198 -1.15 29.83 -13.88
CA PRO A 198 -0.62 30.32 -15.16
C PRO A 198 -0.80 29.29 -16.28
N ALA A 199 -1.04 29.78 -17.50
CA ALA A 199 -1.43 28.96 -18.65
C ALA A 199 -0.36 27.94 -19.11
N SER A 200 0.88 28.11 -18.66
CA SER A 200 1.99 27.17 -18.81
C SER A 200 2.80 27.12 -17.52
N PHE A 201 3.11 25.92 -17.05
CA PHE A 201 3.84 25.66 -15.81
C PHE A 201 5.02 24.74 -16.12
N ASP A 202 6.07 25.29 -16.73
CA ASP A 202 7.31 24.54 -16.98
C ASP A 202 8.20 24.61 -15.73
N VAL A 203 8.62 23.45 -15.24
CA VAL A 203 9.36 23.30 -13.98
C VAL A 203 10.84 23.68 -14.19
N ASP A 204 11.34 23.55 -15.42
CA ASP A 204 12.70 23.95 -15.80
C ASP A 204 12.80 25.46 -16.13
N GLU A 205 11.68 26.14 -16.42
CA GLU A 205 11.65 27.54 -16.86
C GLU A 205 11.37 28.54 -15.71
N ILE A 206 11.65 28.16 -14.46
CA ILE A 206 11.74 29.10 -13.32
C ILE A 206 13.07 29.90 -13.38
N ALA A 207 13.38 30.43 -14.57
CA ALA A 207 14.43 31.39 -14.82
C ALA A 207 13.94 32.78 -14.36
N VAL A 208 13.87 32.94 -13.04
CA VAL A 208 13.61 34.16 -12.24
C VAL A 208 12.93 35.31 -13.03
N SER A 209 11.61 35.39 -12.92
CA SER A 209 10.85 36.57 -13.42
C SER A 209 11.50 37.87 -12.91
N PRO A 210 11.67 38.92 -13.74
CA PRO A 210 12.39 40.13 -13.33
C PRO A 210 11.86 40.79 -12.05
N ALA A 211 10.56 40.64 -11.75
CA ALA A 211 9.97 41.11 -10.49
C ALA A 211 10.45 40.31 -9.26
N ILE A 212 10.64 38.99 -9.41
CA ILE A 212 11.20 38.11 -8.38
C ILE A 212 12.70 38.39 -8.21
N ALA A 213 13.41 38.65 -9.32
CA ALA A 213 14.84 38.98 -9.30
C ALA A 213 15.14 40.24 -8.47
N SER A 214 14.26 41.25 -8.53
CA SER A 214 14.36 42.47 -7.72
C SER A 214 13.97 42.31 -6.24
N ALA A 215 13.40 41.18 -5.84
CA ALA A 215 12.88 40.95 -4.49
C ALA A 215 13.74 40.01 -3.62
N LEU A 216 14.72 39.32 -4.22
CA LEU A 216 15.57 38.35 -3.52
C LEU A 216 16.84 39.02 -2.94
N PRO A 217 17.23 38.71 -1.68
CA PRO A 217 18.53 39.12 -1.15
C PRO A 217 19.66 38.39 -1.87
N ALA A 218 20.81 39.04 -2.03
CA ALA A 218 21.92 38.56 -2.86
C ALA A 218 22.50 37.18 -2.45
N SER A 219 22.28 36.74 -1.21
CA SER A 219 22.65 35.41 -0.71
C SER A 219 21.81 34.26 -1.30
N ALA A 220 20.70 34.53 -1.98
CA ALA A 220 19.80 33.53 -2.54
C ALA A 220 20.14 33.06 -3.98
N LEU A 221 21.26 33.55 -4.55
CA LEU A 221 21.62 33.37 -5.97
C LEU A 221 22.96 32.65 -6.21
N ASP A 222 23.63 32.14 -5.19
CA ASP A 222 24.88 31.38 -5.33
C ASP A 222 24.61 29.88 -5.54
N PRO A 223 25.03 29.27 -6.68
CA PRO A 223 24.83 27.85 -6.95
C PRO A 223 25.91 26.92 -6.32
N HIS A 224 26.88 27.45 -5.57
CA HIS A 224 28.01 26.66 -5.05
C HIS A 224 27.91 26.33 -3.55
N LEU A 225 26.95 25.47 -3.19
CA LEU A 225 26.87 24.82 -1.87
C LEU A 225 26.82 23.28 -1.94
N ASP A 226 27.64 22.70 -2.83
CA ASP A 226 27.97 21.26 -2.82
C ASP A 226 29.50 21.09 -2.69
N ALA A 227 29.97 20.91 -1.45
CA ALA A 227 31.36 20.58 -1.14
C ALA A 227 31.43 19.80 0.18
N PRO A 228 31.87 18.51 0.20
CA PRO A 228 32.06 17.76 1.43
C PRO A 228 33.30 18.26 2.20
N ALA A 229 33.34 17.95 3.50
CA ALA A 229 34.44 18.34 4.38
C ALA A 229 35.82 17.78 3.89
N PRO A 230 36.92 18.54 4.08
CA PRO A 230 38.19 18.23 3.44
C PRO A 230 38.87 16.98 4.02
N GLN A 231 39.21 16.03 3.13
CA GLN A 231 40.26 15.04 3.40
C GLN A 231 41.62 15.59 2.95
N ALA A 232 42.70 15.10 3.56
CA ALA A 232 44.04 15.69 3.43
C ALA A 232 44.62 15.58 2.00
N GLU A 233 45.32 16.62 1.55
CA GLU A 233 45.96 16.67 0.23
C GLU A 233 47.19 15.76 0.13
N ALA A 234 47.34 15.12 -1.04
CA ALA A 234 48.63 14.74 -1.62
C ALA A 234 48.78 15.46 -2.98
N PRO A 235 49.99 15.89 -3.38
CA PRO A 235 50.13 16.95 -4.38
C PRO A 235 49.81 16.54 -5.83
N ARG A 236 49.39 17.55 -6.60
CA ARG A 236 48.99 17.47 -8.01
C ARG A 236 50.17 17.21 -8.94
N ASP A 237 49.89 16.58 -10.09
CA ASP A 237 50.58 16.88 -11.35
C ASP A 237 49.55 17.16 -12.46
N SER A 238 50.01 17.45 -13.67
CA SER A 238 49.42 18.53 -14.48
C SER A 238 49.45 18.26 -16.00
N ARG A 239 48.32 18.52 -16.67
CA ARG A 239 48.21 19.07 -18.05
C ARG A 239 46.74 19.31 -18.46
N PRO A 240 46.47 20.16 -19.49
CA PRO A 240 45.13 20.72 -19.68
C PRO A 240 44.32 20.15 -20.85
N ALA A 241 43.00 20.16 -20.65
CA ALA A 241 41.91 20.49 -21.58
C ALA A 241 41.96 20.02 -23.05
N PHE A 242 40.85 19.37 -23.47
CA PHE A 242 40.27 19.59 -24.79
C PHE A 242 38.76 19.86 -24.66
N LYS A 243 38.22 20.79 -25.46
CA LYS A 243 36.78 21.04 -25.60
C LYS A 243 36.33 20.58 -26.99
N ASP A 244 35.18 19.91 -27.08
CA ASP A 244 34.29 20.11 -28.23
C ASP A 244 32.85 20.17 -27.74
N THR A 245 32.01 20.92 -28.44
CA THR A 245 30.64 21.24 -28.09
C THR A 245 29.71 20.73 -29.16
N ARG A 246 28.68 19.94 -28.79
CA ARG A 246 27.42 19.85 -29.56
C ARG A 246 26.29 19.12 -28.82
N ARG A 247 25.22 19.88 -28.56
CA ARG A 247 23.82 19.47 -28.33
C ARG A 247 22.94 20.59 -28.90
N PRO A 248 21.64 20.38 -29.17
CA PRO A 248 20.93 19.13 -29.45
C PRO A 248 20.10 19.25 -30.76
N ARG A 249 19.20 18.29 -31.05
CA ARG A 249 18.02 18.54 -31.91
C ARG A 249 16.78 17.81 -31.38
N ARG A 250 15.80 18.54 -30.85
CA ARG A 250 14.46 18.02 -30.47
C ARG A 250 13.54 17.94 -31.70
N ARG A 251 12.73 16.88 -31.79
CA ARG A 251 11.38 16.82 -32.41
C ARG A 251 10.54 15.92 -31.48
N ARG A 252 9.57 16.45 -30.71
CA ARG A 252 8.18 16.81 -31.08
C ARG A 252 7.33 15.61 -31.55
N GLY A 253 6.40 15.16 -30.68
CA GLY A 253 5.10 14.55 -31.05
C GLY A 253 4.11 15.60 -31.57
N PRO A 254 2.76 15.51 -31.40
CA PRO A 254 2.04 15.07 -30.17
C PRO A 254 0.62 14.43 -30.39
N ARG A 255 -0.25 14.40 -29.33
CA ARG A 255 -1.76 14.25 -29.28
C ARG A 255 -2.35 12.82 -29.38
N TRP A 256 -3.51 12.43 -28.80
CA TRP A 256 -4.57 12.97 -27.86
C TRP A 256 -5.60 11.83 -27.52
N ILE A 257 -6.55 11.82 -26.54
CA ILE A 257 -6.90 12.60 -25.32
C ILE A 257 -8.00 11.86 -24.46
N ALA A 258 -8.04 12.02 -23.11
CA ALA A 258 -9.16 11.76 -22.16
C ALA A 258 -9.71 10.29 -22.00
N VAL A 259 -10.50 9.88 -20.98
CA VAL A 259 -11.38 10.56 -19.98
C VAL A 259 -11.26 9.92 -18.57
N LEU A 260 -11.54 10.70 -17.51
CA LEU A 260 -11.83 10.25 -16.13
C LEU A 260 -12.90 11.17 -15.52
N VAL A 261 -13.86 10.64 -14.74
CA VAL A 261 -14.63 11.25 -13.60
C VAL A 261 -15.84 10.36 -13.27
N ALA A 262 -15.95 9.89 -12.01
CA ALA A 262 -17.21 9.65 -11.28
C ALA A 262 -16.94 9.32 -9.79
N CYS A 263 -17.96 9.48 -8.94
CA CYS A 263 -18.14 8.92 -7.58
C CYS A 263 -17.31 9.49 -6.40
N LYS A 264 -17.91 10.49 -5.74
CA LYS A 264 -17.92 10.64 -4.26
C LYS A 264 -19.31 10.23 -3.73
N LEU A 265 -19.43 10.02 -2.42
CA LEU A 265 -20.64 9.74 -1.60
C LEU A 265 -21.06 8.26 -1.47
N SER A 266 -20.82 7.68 -0.29
CA SER A 266 -21.87 7.47 0.73
C SER A 266 -21.28 7.03 2.08
N VAL A 267 -21.82 7.55 3.19
CA VAL A 267 -21.52 7.19 4.59
C VAL A 267 -22.84 7.30 5.40
N MET A 268 -22.92 6.64 6.57
CA MET A 268 -24.07 6.55 7.52
C MET A 268 -25.11 5.49 7.12
N PHE A 269 -25.50 4.49 7.93
CA PHE A 269 -25.78 4.49 9.39
C PHE A 269 -25.87 3.03 9.92
N GLY A 270 -25.60 2.77 11.21
CA GLY A 270 -25.93 1.48 11.84
C GLY A 270 -25.11 1.14 13.10
N VAL A 271 -25.74 1.15 14.28
CA VAL A 271 -25.09 0.90 15.59
C VAL A 271 -25.93 -0.09 16.41
N ALA A 272 -25.32 -1.12 17.02
CA ALA A 272 -25.62 -1.60 18.39
C ALA A 272 -24.93 -2.95 18.77
N ILE A 273 -24.28 -2.97 19.96
CA ILE A 273 -24.14 -4.11 20.91
C ILE A 273 -23.32 -5.35 20.46
N GLY A 274 -22.40 -5.86 21.32
CA GLY A 274 -21.86 -7.22 21.10
C GLY A 274 -20.61 -7.74 21.84
N VAL A 275 -20.18 -7.16 22.97
CA VAL A 275 -19.16 -7.64 23.94
C VAL A 275 -18.51 -9.03 23.68
N TYR A 276 -17.16 -9.08 23.59
CA TYR A 276 -16.33 -9.85 24.54
C TYR A 276 -14.87 -9.37 24.60
N VAL A 277 -14.23 -9.61 25.74
CA VAL A 277 -12.81 -9.32 26.03
C VAL A 277 -12.20 -10.55 26.70
N ASP A 278 -11.22 -11.19 26.07
CA ASP A 278 -10.24 -12.08 26.71
C ASP A 278 -9.11 -12.36 25.70
N ASP A 279 -7.84 -12.15 26.10
CA ASP A 279 -6.63 -12.55 25.34
C ASP A 279 -5.32 -12.31 26.12
N ALA A 280 -5.31 -11.31 27.01
CA ALA A 280 -4.11 -10.91 27.77
C ALA A 280 -3.62 -11.96 28.80
N SER A 281 -4.40 -13.03 29.02
CA SER A 281 -4.17 -14.08 30.02
C SER A 281 -3.43 -15.30 29.44
N GLU A 282 -3.90 -15.87 28.32
CA GLU A 282 -3.32 -17.10 27.73
C GLU A 282 -1.86 -16.93 27.31
N PHE A 283 -1.49 -15.76 26.78
CA PHE A 283 -0.13 -15.48 26.31
C PHE A 283 0.94 -15.66 27.42
N LEU A 284 0.58 -15.38 28.67
CA LEU A 284 1.49 -15.50 29.81
C LEU A 284 1.73 -16.95 30.25
N ASP A 285 0.75 -17.85 30.15
CA ASP A 285 0.92 -19.26 30.56
C ASP A 285 1.50 -20.13 29.43
N LEU A 286 1.18 -19.86 28.16
CA LEU A 286 1.86 -20.49 27.02
C LEU A 286 3.39 -20.24 27.07
N SER A 287 3.81 -19.03 27.47
CA SER A 287 5.23 -18.69 27.65
C SER A 287 5.94 -19.51 28.74
N ARG A 288 5.19 -20.02 29.73
CA ARG A 288 5.72 -20.84 30.84
C ARG A 288 5.86 -22.30 30.42
N GLN A 289 4.87 -22.84 29.71
CA GLN A 289 4.93 -24.22 29.20
C GLN A 289 6.05 -24.40 28.17
N ALA A 290 6.21 -23.48 27.21
CA ALA A 290 7.27 -23.54 26.19
C ALA A 290 8.70 -23.58 26.80
N ARG A 291 8.91 -22.87 27.93
CA ARG A 291 10.19 -22.90 28.67
C ARG A 291 10.45 -24.24 29.37
N ALA A 292 9.42 -24.93 29.84
CA ALA A 292 9.55 -26.24 30.49
C ALA A 292 9.95 -27.34 29.50
N ASP A 293 9.34 -27.40 28.32
CA ASP A 293 9.64 -28.43 27.32
C ASP A 293 10.98 -28.22 26.60
N THR A 294 11.41 -26.97 26.41
CA THR A 294 12.73 -26.65 25.87
C THR A 294 13.85 -27.23 26.74
N LEU A 295 13.68 -27.18 28.07
CA LEU A 295 14.60 -27.79 29.04
C LEU A 295 14.57 -29.34 29.04
N ARG A 296 13.50 -29.98 28.55
CA ARG A 296 13.38 -31.45 28.46
C ARG A 296 14.00 -32.06 27.21
N ARG A 297 14.15 -31.30 26.11
CA ARG A 297 14.67 -31.82 24.83
C ARG A 297 16.20 -31.86 24.71
N SER A 298 16.94 -31.36 25.70
CA SER A 298 18.41 -31.21 25.64
C SER A 298 19.23 -32.49 25.92
N THR A 299 18.59 -33.65 26.12
CA THR A 299 19.23 -34.84 26.73
C THR A 299 19.03 -36.18 26.01
N GLN A 300 18.74 -36.18 24.70
CA GLN A 300 18.68 -37.43 23.90
C GLN A 300 19.50 -37.34 22.59
N PRO A 301 20.25 -38.41 22.21
CA PRO A 301 21.06 -38.44 20.99
C PRO A 301 20.24 -38.83 19.74
N MET A 302 20.70 -38.39 18.57
CA MET A 302 20.06 -38.63 17.27
C MET A 302 20.40 -40.02 16.67
N PRO A 303 19.47 -40.65 15.90
CA PRO A 303 19.77 -41.80 15.04
C PRO A 303 20.35 -41.37 13.67
N PRO A 304 21.04 -42.28 12.94
CA PRO A 304 21.67 -41.99 11.65
C PRO A 304 20.71 -42.07 10.45
N GLN A 305 21.06 -41.38 9.35
CA GLN A 305 20.38 -41.47 8.04
C GLN A 305 21.08 -42.49 7.11
N PRO A 306 20.35 -43.08 6.13
CA PRO A 306 20.93 -43.92 5.08
C PRO A 306 21.15 -43.17 3.74
N ASP A 307 22.22 -43.53 3.01
CA ASP A 307 22.50 -43.05 1.65
C ASP A 307 21.57 -43.68 0.59
N THR A 308 21.16 -42.89 -0.41
CA THR A 308 20.87 -43.41 -1.78
C THR A 308 21.32 -42.40 -2.84
N ALA A 309 22.00 -42.89 -3.89
CA ALA A 309 22.45 -42.08 -5.01
C ALA A 309 21.48 -42.16 -6.20
N ILE A 310 21.23 -41.02 -6.86
CA ILE A 310 20.35 -40.93 -8.04
C ILE A 310 21.19 -40.99 -9.33
N ARG A 311 20.77 -41.83 -10.28
CA ARG A 311 21.31 -41.87 -11.65
C ARG A 311 20.59 -40.86 -12.54
N SER A 312 21.34 -40.22 -13.43
CA SER A 312 20.82 -39.31 -14.46
C SER A 312 20.38 -40.04 -15.74
N ALA A 313 19.41 -39.45 -16.44
CA ALA A 313 18.98 -39.77 -17.80
C ALA A 313 18.72 -38.44 -18.56
N PRO A 314 18.85 -38.39 -19.90
CA PRO A 314 18.82 -37.13 -20.66
C PRO A 314 17.41 -36.60 -20.92
N ALA A 315 17.30 -35.30 -21.20
CA ALA A 315 16.04 -34.62 -21.53
C ALA A 315 15.66 -34.74 -23.02
N GLU A 316 14.35 -34.84 -23.29
CA GLU A 316 13.76 -34.62 -24.62
C GLU A 316 13.19 -33.20 -24.73
N VAL A 317 13.19 -32.66 -25.96
CA VAL A 317 12.74 -31.29 -26.25
C VAL A 317 11.27 -31.29 -26.62
N ILE A 318 10.44 -30.59 -25.83
CA ILE A 318 9.01 -30.41 -26.09
C ILE A 318 8.78 -29.06 -26.79
N THR A 319 8.17 -29.08 -27.97
CA THR A 319 7.71 -27.87 -28.69
C THR A 319 6.37 -27.38 -28.17
N ALA A 320 6.18 -26.05 -28.10
CA ALA A 320 4.98 -25.44 -27.53
C ALA A 320 3.69 -25.67 -28.36
N PRO A 321 2.50 -25.76 -27.74
CA PRO A 321 1.21 -25.87 -28.45
C PRO A 321 0.73 -24.54 -29.06
N GLU A 322 -0.28 -24.62 -29.93
CA GLU A 322 -0.87 -23.49 -30.65
C GLU A 322 -1.77 -22.58 -29.78
N ALA A 323 -1.98 -21.33 -30.23
CA ALA A 323 -2.73 -20.31 -29.50
C ALA A 323 -4.25 -20.58 -29.42
N TRP A 324 -4.88 -20.07 -28.35
CA TRP A 324 -6.29 -20.37 -28.05
C TRP A 324 -7.29 -19.79 -29.07
N PRO A 325 -8.40 -20.50 -29.37
CA PRO A 325 -9.48 -19.98 -30.21
C PRO A 325 -10.21 -18.82 -29.51
N LYS A 326 -10.68 -17.86 -30.32
CA LYS A 326 -11.40 -16.68 -29.83
C LYS A 326 -12.90 -16.95 -29.68
N PRO A 327 -13.57 -16.48 -28.61
CA PRO A 327 -15.03 -16.35 -28.60
C PRO A 327 -15.49 -15.35 -29.67
N VAL A 328 -16.70 -15.56 -30.19
CA VAL A 328 -17.42 -14.59 -31.01
C VAL A 328 -18.55 -14.02 -30.17
N TYR A 329 -18.68 -12.70 -30.15
CA TYR A 329 -19.84 -12.00 -29.60
C TYR A 329 -20.49 -11.21 -30.73
N GLU A 330 -21.80 -11.38 -30.89
CA GLU A 330 -22.61 -10.62 -31.85
C GLU A 330 -23.19 -9.38 -31.15
N ASP A 331 -23.40 -8.31 -31.93
CA ASP A 331 -23.75 -6.97 -31.44
C ASP A 331 -25.24 -6.68 -31.70
N GLU A 332 -26.05 -6.70 -30.65
CA GLU A 332 -27.43 -6.18 -30.70
C GLU A 332 -27.68 -5.12 -29.62
N THR A 333 -28.28 -4.02 -30.05
CA THR A 333 -28.65 -2.88 -29.20
C THR A 333 -30.15 -2.88 -28.94
N HIS A 334 -30.61 -2.47 -27.75
CA HIS A 334 -31.80 -1.63 -27.56
C HIS A 334 -31.87 -1.03 -26.13
N ALA A 335 -32.87 -0.19 -25.86
CA ALA A 335 -32.79 0.88 -24.86
C ALA A 335 -33.78 0.76 -23.67
N ARG A 336 -33.37 1.27 -22.49
CA ARG A 336 -34.16 1.79 -21.33
C ARG A 336 -35.17 0.79 -20.67
N ASP A 337 -35.57 0.91 -19.40
CA ASP A 337 -35.61 2.06 -18.49
C ASP A 337 -35.67 1.64 -17.00
N THR A 338 -35.47 2.60 -16.08
CA THR A 338 -35.77 2.55 -14.63
C THR A 338 -35.04 1.52 -13.75
N ALA A 339 -35.04 1.77 -12.43
CA ALA A 339 -34.18 1.10 -11.44
C ALA A 339 -34.95 0.18 -10.48
N GLN A 340 -34.29 -0.89 -10.03
CA GLN A 340 -34.63 -1.63 -8.81
C GLN A 340 -33.37 -2.27 -8.19
N VAL A 341 -33.42 -2.49 -6.88
CA VAL A 341 -32.37 -3.23 -6.14
C VAL A 341 -32.45 -4.71 -6.57
N THR A 342 -31.31 -5.31 -6.90
CA THR A 342 -31.21 -6.73 -7.27
C THR A 342 -30.05 -7.41 -6.56
N GLU A 343 -30.20 -8.72 -6.37
CA GLU A 343 -29.28 -9.58 -5.62
C GLU A 343 -28.02 -9.92 -6.43
N ALA A 344 -27.11 -10.72 -5.86
CA ALA A 344 -25.95 -11.23 -6.59
C ALA A 344 -26.40 -11.99 -7.86
N PRO A 345 -25.74 -11.79 -9.02
CA PRO A 345 -26.23 -12.32 -10.29
C PRO A 345 -26.07 -13.85 -10.36
N HIS A 346 -27.17 -14.57 -10.12
CA HIS A 346 -27.30 -15.98 -10.50
C HIS A 346 -27.20 -16.09 -12.03
N THR A 347 -26.00 -16.33 -12.54
CA THR A 347 -25.73 -16.51 -13.98
C THR A 347 -26.29 -17.85 -14.46
N SER A 348 -27.49 -17.81 -15.05
CA SER A 348 -28.30 -18.99 -15.43
C SER A 348 -27.66 -19.95 -16.43
N ASP A 349 -26.56 -19.55 -17.06
CA ASP A 349 -26.04 -20.19 -18.27
C ASP A 349 -24.88 -21.15 -17.98
N GLY A 350 -24.35 -21.18 -16.75
CA GLY A 350 -23.27 -22.09 -16.33
C GLY A 350 -21.90 -21.84 -16.99
N THR A 351 -21.75 -20.68 -17.65
CA THR A 351 -20.57 -20.27 -18.43
C THR A 351 -19.59 -19.37 -17.69
N THR A 352 -19.91 -18.96 -16.44
CA THR A 352 -19.03 -18.20 -15.57
C THR A 352 -19.02 -18.83 -14.18
N LEU A 353 -17.84 -19.10 -13.63
CA LEU A 353 -17.70 -19.58 -12.25
C LEU A 353 -17.43 -18.41 -11.30
N LEU A 354 -18.02 -18.47 -10.11
CA LEU A 354 -17.81 -17.50 -9.03
C LEU A 354 -16.62 -17.92 -8.14
N GLY A 355 -15.79 -16.97 -7.75
CA GLY A 355 -14.72 -17.17 -6.78
C GLY A 355 -14.39 -15.92 -5.99
N THR A 356 -13.26 -15.97 -5.27
CA THR A 356 -12.80 -14.92 -4.36
C THR A 356 -11.29 -15.05 -4.09
N ASP A 357 -10.61 -13.96 -3.76
CA ASP A 357 -9.28 -14.01 -3.17
C ASP A 357 -9.24 -13.51 -1.73
N ILE A 358 -8.33 -14.13 -0.96
CA ILE A 358 -8.26 -14.03 0.50
C ILE A 358 -6.81 -14.03 1.02
N SER A 359 -6.62 -13.44 2.19
CA SER A 359 -5.33 -13.37 2.89
C SER A 359 -5.54 -13.26 4.40
N GLN A 360 -4.51 -12.93 5.19
CA GLN A 360 -4.65 -12.63 6.63
C GLN A 360 -5.69 -11.55 7.00
N TRP A 361 -6.20 -10.78 6.03
CA TRP A 361 -7.26 -9.81 6.26
C TRP A 361 -8.66 -10.46 6.30
N SER A 362 -8.80 -11.65 5.71
CA SER A 362 -10.07 -12.35 5.48
C SER A 362 -10.55 -13.16 6.68
N GLY A 363 -9.65 -13.50 7.62
CA GLY A 363 -10.04 -14.07 8.91
C GLY A 363 -10.64 -13.05 9.90
N ASN A 364 -10.61 -11.74 9.60
CA ASN A 364 -10.99 -10.67 10.54
C ASN A 364 -10.27 -10.77 11.91
N GLY A 365 -9.01 -11.24 11.90
CA GLY A 365 -8.21 -11.53 13.11
C GLY A 365 -8.50 -12.89 13.77
N THR A 366 -9.37 -13.71 13.18
CA THR A 366 -9.60 -15.11 13.60
C THR A 366 -8.80 -16.10 12.75
N ARG A 367 -8.93 -17.41 12.97
CA ARG A 367 -8.13 -18.42 12.26
C ARG A 367 -8.66 -18.69 10.84
N GLY A 368 -8.37 -17.78 9.92
CA GLY A 368 -8.65 -17.92 8.48
C GLY A 368 -10.07 -17.55 8.04
N ALA A 369 -10.28 -17.49 6.73
CA ALA A 369 -11.47 -17.03 6.02
C ALA A 369 -12.72 -17.92 6.16
N ARG A 370 -12.87 -18.62 7.28
CA ARG A 370 -14.00 -19.53 7.55
C ARG A 370 -15.35 -18.81 7.40
N ALA A 371 -15.47 -17.59 7.93
CA ALA A 371 -16.71 -16.80 7.86
C ALA A 371 -17.05 -16.33 6.44
N VAL A 372 -16.04 -15.98 5.62
CA VAL A 372 -16.20 -15.65 4.18
C VAL A 372 -16.85 -16.83 3.46
N PHE A 373 -16.26 -18.02 3.62
CA PHE A 373 -16.78 -19.24 3.02
C PHE A 373 -18.16 -19.59 3.57
N GLU A 374 -18.36 -19.60 4.88
CA GLU A 374 -19.64 -19.99 5.51
C GLU A 374 -20.81 -19.09 5.09
N ALA A 375 -20.57 -17.80 4.77
CA ALA A 375 -21.58 -16.91 4.20
C ALA A 375 -21.83 -17.10 2.69
N VAL A 376 -20.82 -17.53 1.93
CA VAL A 376 -20.91 -17.70 0.46
C VAL A 376 -20.68 -19.17 0.07
N PRO A 377 -21.74 -20.00 -0.01
CA PRO A 377 -21.61 -21.42 -0.30
C PRO A 377 -21.25 -21.70 -1.77
N ASP A 378 -21.72 -20.89 -2.71
CA ASP A 378 -21.62 -21.11 -4.16
C ASP A 378 -20.27 -20.66 -4.78
N LEU A 379 -19.21 -20.67 -3.98
CA LEU A 379 -17.84 -20.46 -4.46
C LEU A 379 -17.34 -21.72 -5.18
N HIS A 380 -16.76 -21.54 -6.36
CA HIS A 380 -16.25 -22.62 -7.21
C HIS A 380 -14.72 -22.74 -7.12
N PHE A 381 -14.06 -21.59 -6.94
CA PHE A 381 -12.63 -21.45 -6.71
C PHE A 381 -12.36 -20.39 -5.65
N ALA A 382 -11.15 -20.39 -5.09
CA ALA A 382 -10.62 -19.24 -4.37
C ALA A 382 -9.10 -19.13 -4.56
N PHE A 383 -8.54 -17.94 -4.35
CA PHE A 383 -7.10 -17.71 -4.30
C PHE A 383 -6.67 -17.31 -2.88
N ALA A 384 -5.59 -17.91 -2.35
CA ALA A 384 -5.02 -17.52 -1.05
C ALA A 384 -3.62 -16.93 -1.19
N ARG A 385 -3.36 -15.79 -0.54
CA ARG A 385 -1.99 -15.23 -0.49
C ARG A 385 -1.07 -16.17 0.26
N VAL A 386 0.02 -16.59 -0.38
CA VAL A 386 1.10 -17.40 0.23
C VAL A 386 2.09 -16.50 0.97
N ALA A 387 2.45 -15.38 0.36
CA ALA A 387 3.47 -14.47 0.85
C ALA A 387 3.27 -13.03 0.36
N TYR A 388 3.84 -12.08 1.10
CA TYR A 388 4.10 -10.71 0.67
C TYR A 388 5.62 -10.52 0.64
N GLY A 389 6.18 -10.40 -0.55
CA GLY A 389 7.62 -10.59 -0.73
C GLY A 389 8.05 -11.98 -0.26
N ARG A 390 9.15 -12.09 0.48
CA ARG A 390 9.56 -13.36 1.10
C ARG A 390 8.82 -13.71 2.39
N ARG A 391 8.02 -12.79 2.95
CA ARG A 391 7.30 -12.99 4.22
C ARG A 391 6.00 -13.77 3.97
N LEU A 392 5.94 -15.01 4.44
CA LEU A 392 4.73 -15.83 4.39
C LEU A 392 3.53 -15.12 5.05
N ASP A 393 2.35 -15.28 4.47
CA ASP A 393 1.09 -14.86 5.06
C ASP A 393 0.69 -15.86 6.16
N HIS A 394 0.44 -15.36 7.37
CA HIS A 394 0.31 -16.22 8.55
C HIS A 394 -1.01 -17.00 8.63
N GLU A 395 -2.01 -16.64 7.82
CA GLU A 395 -3.24 -17.42 7.67
C GLU A 395 -3.18 -18.42 6.49
N PHE A 396 -2.15 -18.36 5.63
CA PHE A 396 -2.11 -19.11 4.37
C PHE A 396 -2.47 -20.59 4.51
N HIS A 397 -1.80 -21.34 5.39
CA HIS A 397 -2.05 -22.78 5.55
C HIS A 397 -3.48 -23.07 6.06
N THR A 398 -4.04 -22.21 6.91
CA THR A 398 -5.41 -22.33 7.41
C THR A 398 -6.41 -22.08 6.28
N ASN A 399 -6.20 -21.03 5.49
CA ASN A 399 -7.01 -20.71 4.32
C ASN A 399 -6.92 -21.84 3.28
N TRP A 400 -5.72 -22.33 2.97
CA TRP A 400 -5.46 -23.44 2.05
C TRP A 400 -6.13 -24.76 2.49
N GLN A 401 -6.20 -25.03 3.80
CA GLN A 401 -6.96 -26.15 4.36
C GLN A 401 -8.47 -25.92 4.19
N LEU A 402 -9.00 -24.75 4.59
CA LEU A 402 -10.43 -24.42 4.50
C LEU A 402 -10.96 -24.51 3.05
N MET A 403 -10.19 -24.04 2.07
CA MET A 403 -10.51 -24.17 0.64
C MET A 403 -10.55 -25.64 0.19
N GLY A 404 -9.74 -26.50 0.81
CA GLY A 404 -9.72 -27.95 0.59
C GLY A 404 -10.90 -28.67 1.25
N GLU A 405 -11.24 -28.31 2.50
CA GLU A 405 -12.46 -28.75 3.19
C GLU A 405 -13.72 -28.37 2.39
N ARG A 406 -13.70 -27.19 1.76
CA ARG A 406 -14.75 -26.71 0.84
C ARG A 406 -14.75 -27.34 -0.54
N ASN A 407 -13.74 -28.14 -0.90
CA ASN A 407 -13.58 -28.72 -2.23
C ASN A 407 -13.67 -27.64 -3.35
N LEU A 408 -12.97 -26.52 -3.15
CA LEU A 408 -12.79 -25.48 -4.18
C LEU A 408 -11.67 -25.88 -5.17
N TYR A 409 -11.60 -25.20 -6.31
CA TYR A 409 -10.29 -25.05 -6.96
C TYR A 409 -9.44 -24.06 -6.16
N ARG A 410 -8.21 -24.44 -5.81
CA ARG A 410 -7.36 -23.69 -4.89
C ARG A 410 -6.24 -23.00 -5.65
N GLY A 411 -6.42 -21.72 -5.96
CA GLY A 411 -5.33 -20.86 -6.42
C GLY A 411 -4.54 -20.30 -5.25
N ALA A 412 -3.33 -19.84 -5.52
CA ALA A 412 -2.51 -19.18 -4.52
C ALA A 412 -1.64 -18.10 -5.17
N TYR A 413 -1.33 -17.03 -4.44
CA TYR A 413 -0.56 -15.91 -4.98
C TYR A 413 0.61 -15.46 -4.12
N VAL A 414 1.69 -15.04 -4.78
CA VAL A 414 2.77 -14.27 -4.17
C VAL A 414 2.61 -12.83 -4.57
N PHE A 415 2.35 -11.96 -3.59
CA PHE A 415 2.43 -10.53 -3.77
C PHE A 415 3.90 -10.15 -4.00
N LEU A 416 4.26 -9.82 -5.24
CA LEU A 416 5.65 -9.65 -5.66
C LEU A 416 6.24 -8.34 -5.12
N ARG A 417 7.51 -8.39 -4.72
CA ARG A 417 8.31 -7.26 -4.27
C ARG A 417 9.52 -7.05 -5.18
N LEU A 418 9.61 -5.87 -5.78
CA LEU A 418 10.67 -5.53 -6.73
C LEU A 418 12.03 -5.28 -6.07
N ASP A 419 12.02 -4.92 -4.78
CA ASP A 419 13.18 -4.68 -3.92
C ASP A 419 13.69 -5.97 -3.24
N GLU A 420 13.08 -7.12 -3.53
CA GLU A 420 13.49 -8.44 -3.06
C GLU A 420 13.84 -9.35 -4.26
N ASP A 421 14.57 -10.43 -4.00
CA ASP A 421 14.92 -11.43 -5.04
C ASP A 421 13.66 -12.18 -5.52
N PRO A 422 13.27 -12.11 -6.81
CA PRO A 422 12.08 -12.80 -7.32
C PRO A 422 12.19 -14.33 -7.22
N ILE A 423 13.40 -14.89 -7.27
CA ILE A 423 13.63 -16.34 -7.21
C ILE A 423 13.29 -16.84 -5.80
N ALA A 424 13.85 -16.20 -4.78
CA ALA A 424 13.61 -16.54 -3.38
C ALA A 424 12.15 -16.31 -2.92
N GLN A 425 11.45 -15.33 -3.51
CA GLN A 425 10.02 -15.10 -3.26
C GLN A 425 9.16 -16.29 -3.74
N VAL A 426 9.44 -16.77 -4.95
CA VAL A 426 8.77 -17.93 -5.53
C VAL A 426 9.16 -19.23 -4.82
N ASP A 427 10.44 -19.41 -4.46
CA ASP A 427 10.91 -20.60 -3.74
C ASP A 427 10.18 -20.78 -2.40
N ASN A 428 10.08 -19.72 -1.58
CA ASN A 428 9.33 -19.73 -0.32
C ASN A 428 7.86 -20.14 -0.51
N ALA A 429 7.23 -19.69 -1.59
CA ALA A 429 5.83 -19.97 -1.85
C ALA A 429 5.59 -21.38 -2.38
N VAL A 430 6.50 -21.90 -3.23
CA VAL A 430 6.47 -23.29 -3.69
C VAL A 430 6.70 -24.26 -2.54
N GLU A 431 7.56 -23.92 -1.56
CA GLU A 431 7.72 -24.69 -0.33
C GLU A 431 6.43 -24.71 0.50
N ALA A 432 5.83 -23.55 0.77
CA ALA A 432 4.58 -23.45 1.54
C ALA A 432 3.39 -24.14 0.85
N LEU A 433 3.33 -24.14 -0.49
CA LEU A 433 2.30 -24.82 -1.28
C LEU A 433 2.35 -26.35 -1.22
N GLY A 434 3.53 -26.92 -0.94
CA GLY A 434 3.76 -28.37 -0.90
C GLY A 434 3.35 -29.12 -2.19
N PRO A 435 3.16 -30.45 -2.10
CA PRO A 435 2.74 -31.29 -3.23
C PRO A 435 1.40 -30.88 -3.85
N ALA A 436 1.26 -31.07 -5.16
CA ALA A 436 0.02 -30.79 -5.90
C ALA A 436 -1.14 -31.68 -5.45
N SER A 437 -2.32 -31.09 -5.27
CA SER A 437 -3.61 -31.79 -5.15
C SER A 437 -4.45 -31.58 -6.41
N PRO A 438 -5.39 -32.49 -6.78
CA PRO A 438 -6.07 -32.50 -8.10
C PRO A 438 -6.94 -31.29 -8.48
N ARG A 439 -7.02 -30.26 -7.63
CA ARG A 439 -7.75 -29.01 -7.86
C ARG A 439 -6.94 -27.76 -7.50
N ASP A 440 -5.64 -27.90 -7.23
CA ASP A 440 -4.75 -26.77 -7.02
C ASP A 440 -4.45 -26.11 -8.36
N LEU A 441 -4.65 -24.80 -8.47
CA LEU A 441 -4.22 -24.04 -9.65
C LEU A 441 -2.70 -23.83 -9.61
N CYS A 442 -2.12 -23.43 -10.74
CA CYS A 442 -0.74 -22.95 -10.76
C CYS A 442 -0.59 -21.66 -9.92
N LEU A 443 0.63 -21.36 -9.47
CA LEU A 443 0.91 -20.17 -8.67
C LEU A 443 0.62 -18.89 -9.49
N THR A 444 -0.03 -17.91 -8.86
CA THR A 444 -0.14 -16.53 -9.37
C THR A 444 1.05 -15.70 -8.88
N ILE A 445 1.70 -14.98 -9.79
CA ILE A 445 2.52 -13.82 -9.44
C ILE A 445 1.61 -12.60 -9.46
N ASP A 446 1.54 -11.88 -8.35
CA ASP A 446 0.75 -10.67 -8.19
C ASP A 446 1.68 -9.45 -8.29
N PHE A 447 1.37 -8.55 -9.24
CA PHE A 447 2.15 -7.35 -9.52
C PHE A 447 1.25 -6.11 -9.67
N GLU A 448 1.35 -5.21 -8.69
CA GLU A 448 0.58 -3.96 -8.64
C GLU A 448 1.38 -2.80 -8.00
N GLU A 449 0.74 -1.67 -7.70
CA GLU A 449 1.36 -0.46 -7.14
C GLU A 449 2.19 -0.76 -5.87
N LEU A 450 1.69 -1.59 -4.96
CA LEU A 450 2.40 -1.96 -3.73
C LEU A 450 3.54 -2.98 -3.95
N SER A 451 3.83 -3.42 -5.19
CA SER A 451 5.06 -4.17 -5.50
C SER A 451 6.33 -3.30 -5.45
N PHE A 452 6.18 -1.98 -5.48
CA PHE A 452 7.28 -1.02 -5.33
C PHE A 452 7.59 -0.71 -3.86
N ASN A 453 8.84 -0.38 -3.56
CA ASN A 453 9.21 0.23 -2.28
C ASN A 453 9.40 1.74 -2.46
N PRO A 454 8.67 2.61 -1.74
CA PRO A 454 8.93 4.05 -1.75
C PRO A 454 10.30 4.44 -1.15
N HIS A 455 10.97 3.51 -0.46
CA HIS A 455 12.30 3.69 0.13
C HIS A 455 13.45 3.05 -0.68
N HIS A 456 13.16 2.39 -1.80
CA HIS A 456 14.17 1.82 -2.70
C HIS A 456 14.28 2.67 -3.98
N PRO A 457 15.43 2.71 -4.68
CA PRO A 457 15.54 3.36 -5.99
C PRO A 457 14.46 2.87 -6.96
N ALA A 458 13.79 3.81 -7.64
CA ALA A 458 12.69 3.50 -8.55
C ALA A 458 13.15 2.58 -9.68
N HIS A 459 12.52 1.40 -9.77
CA HIS A 459 12.86 0.40 -10.78
C HIS A 459 12.49 0.91 -12.18
N SER A 460 13.42 0.80 -13.12
CA SER A 460 13.13 1.16 -14.52
C SER A 460 12.11 0.18 -15.11
N LYS A 461 11.33 0.60 -16.11
CA LYS A 461 10.39 -0.30 -16.81
C LYS A 461 11.05 -1.60 -17.31
N PRO A 462 12.27 -1.58 -17.89
CA PRO A 462 13.05 -2.80 -18.15
C PRO A 462 13.35 -3.67 -16.92
N ASP A 463 13.68 -3.08 -15.77
CA ASP A 463 13.94 -3.83 -14.53
C ASP A 463 12.68 -4.50 -13.98
N VAL A 464 11.57 -3.75 -13.94
CA VAL A 464 10.26 -4.27 -13.51
C VAL A 464 9.91 -5.50 -14.34
N ARG A 465 9.98 -5.38 -15.68
CA ARG A 465 9.72 -6.50 -16.59
C ARG A 465 10.63 -7.70 -16.30
N ARG A 466 11.95 -7.47 -16.17
CA ARG A 466 12.93 -8.52 -15.86
C ARG A 466 12.63 -9.24 -14.54
N ILE A 467 12.20 -8.52 -13.51
CA ILE A 467 11.88 -9.09 -12.19
C ILE A 467 10.59 -9.91 -12.24
N VAL A 468 9.53 -9.37 -12.85
CA VAL A 468 8.24 -10.08 -13.01
C VAL A 468 8.41 -11.33 -13.88
N LEU A 469 9.20 -11.26 -14.96
CA LEU A 469 9.52 -12.40 -15.81
C LEU A 469 10.33 -13.46 -15.05
N ALA A 470 11.37 -13.08 -14.30
CA ALA A 470 12.13 -14.03 -13.50
C ALA A 470 11.27 -14.79 -12.48
N ALA A 471 10.28 -14.11 -11.87
CA ALA A 471 9.31 -14.77 -10.98
C ALA A 471 8.40 -15.75 -11.74
N LEU A 472 7.84 -15.35 -12.90
CA LEU A 472 6.96 -16.18 -13.71
C LEU A 472 7.68 -17.39 -14.34
N GLU A 473 8.89 -17.20 -14.87
CA GLU A 473 9.68 -18.27 -15.46
C GLU A 473 10.12 -19.27 -14.38
N HIS A 474 10.60 -18.79 -13.23
CA HIS A 474 10.97 -19.67 -12.13
C HIS A 474 9.75 -20.39 -11.52
N ALA A 475 8.59 -19.73 -11.40
CA ALA A 475 7.37 -20.37 -10.92
C ALA A 475 6.90 -21.49 -11.86
N ARG A 476 6.97 -21.27 -13.19
CA ARG A 476 6.69 -22.30 -14.21
C ARG A 476 7.64 -23.49 -14.05
N ASP A 477 8.93 -23.22 -13.97
CA ASP A 477 9.97 -24.24 -13.98
C ASP A 477 10.01 -25.02 -12.63
N ARG A 478 9.64 -24.38 -11.51
CA ARG A 478 9.48 -25.01 -10.18
C ARG A 478 8.22 -25.86 -10.02
N LEU A 479 7.15 -25.59 -10.77
CA LEU A 479 5.82 -26.22 -10.59
C LEU A 479 5.33 -27.05 -11.79
N GLY A 480 5.98 -26.98 -12.95
CA GLY A 480 5.59 -27.74 -14.16
C GLY A 480 4.27 -27.29 -14.80
N CYS A 481 3.74 -26.13 -14.41
CA CYS A 481 2.47 -25.55 -14.88
C CYS A 481 2.67 -24.10 -15.33
N MET A 482 1.73 -23.54 -16.11
CA MET A 482 1.81 -22.13 -16.50
C MET A 482 1.27 -21.24 -15.36
N PRO A 483 2.11 -20.39 -14.73
CA PRO A 483 1.66 -19.51 -13.66
C PRO A 483 0.80 -18.38 -14.21
N LEU A 484 -0.06 -17.86 -13.34
CA LEU A 484 -0.89 -16.70 -13.65
C LEU A 484 -0.16 -15.40 -13.31
N LEU A 485 -0.57 -14.31 -13.95
CA LEU A 485 -0.13 -12.97 -13.61
C LEU A 485 -1.36 -12.13 -13.21
N TYR A 486 -1.43 -11.74 -11.94
CA TYR A 486 -2.38 -10.75 -11.46
C TYR A 486 -1.80 -9.35 -11.63
N THR A 487 -2.62 -8.42 -12.15
CA THR A 487 -2.31 -6.99 -12.20
C THR A 487 -3.59 -6.19 -12.48
N ASN A 488 -3.52 -4.86 -12.38
CA ASN A 488 -4.57 -3.94 -12.82
C ASN A 488 -4.22 -3.26 -14.16
N TRP A 489 -5.18 -2.56 -14.76
CA TRP A 489 -4.98 -1.85 -16.04
C TRP A 489 -3.81 -0.85 -16.03
N SER A 490 -3.63 -0.11 -14.93
CA SER A 490 -2.58 0.93 -14.78
C SER A 490 -1.19 0.29 -14.85
N MET A 491 -0.98 -0.73 -14.03
CA MET A 491 0.30 -1.41 -13.85
C MET A 491 0.65 -2.27 -15.06
N GLY A 492 -0.32 -3.02 -15.58
CA GLY A 492 -0.17 -3.79 -16.81
C GLY A 492 0.19 -2.91 -18.01
N SER A 493 -0.56 -1.83 -18.26
CA SER A 493 -0.30 -0.91 -19.38
C SER A 493 1.02 -0.15 -19.24
N THR A 494 1.43 0.17 -18.00
CA THR A 494 2.65 0.94 -17.76
C THR A 494 3.90 0.09 -17.90
N TYR A 495 3.88 -1.16 -17.41
CA TYR A 495 5.10 -1.99 -17.28
C TYR A 495 5.09 -3.26 -18.12
N LEU A 496 3.95 -3.94 -18.24
CA LEU A 496 3.83 -5.32 -18.75
C LEU A 496 3.38 -5.41 -20.23
N ASP A 497 3.35 -4.29 -20.93
CA ASP A 497 3.05 -4.12 -22.36
C ASP A 497 4.06 -4.78 -23.34
N ASP A 498 4.87 -5.73 -22.89
CA ASP A 498 5.76 -6.50 -23.75
C ASP A 498 5.05 -7.75 -24.31
N PRO A 499 5.14 -8.07 -25.61
CA PRO A 499 4.45 -9.23 -26.20
C PRO A 499 4.70 -10.56 -25.48
N GLN A 500 5.85 -10.75 -24.84
CA GLN A 500 6.17 -11.99 -24.12
C GLN A 500 5.26 -12.27 -22.91
N PHE A 501 4.61 -11.25 -22.32
CA PHE A 501 3.66 -11.47 -21.22
C PHE A 501 2.35 -12.11 -21.67
N ALA A 502 2.02 -12.07 -22.97
CA ALA A 502 0.77 -12.63 -23.50
C ALA A 502 0.65 -14.17 -23.37
N GLN A 503 1.75 -14.87 -23.05
CA GLN A 503 1.73 -16.32 -22.79
C GLN A 503 1.17 -16.69 -21.41
N TYR A 504 1.19 -15.74 -20.45
CA TYR A 504 0.74 -15.97 -19.08
C TYR A 504 -0.75 -15.65 -18.96
N PRO A 505 -1.58 -16.54 -18.38
CA PRO A 505 -2.99 -16.27 -18.09
C PRO A 505 -3.14 -15.05 -17.17
N LEU A 506 -3.79 -14.01 -17.69
CA LEU A 506 -4.05 -12.77 -16.96
C LEU A 506 -5.20 -12.95 -15.97
N TRP A 507 -4.95 -12.57 -14.72
CA TRP A 507 -5.98 -12.23 -13.75
C TRP A 507 -6.02 -10.69 -13.67
N ILE A 508 -7.14 -10.08 -14.06
CA ILE A 508 -7.25 -8.61 -14.19
C ILE A 508 -8.10 -8.04 -13.05
N ALA A 509 -7.54 -7.09 -12.31
CA ALA A 509 -8.31 -6.21 -11.44
C ALA A 509 -8.85 -5.02 -12.24
N ASP A 510 -10.18 -4.95 -12.36
CA ASP A 510 -10.89 -3.80 -12.94
C ASP A 510 -12.32 -3.73 -12.39
N TRP A 511 -12.53 -2.92 -11.35
CA TRP A 511 -13.82 -2.81 -10.65
C TRP A 511 -14.82 -1.94 -11.44
N THR A 512 -15.21 -2.43 -12.62
CA THR A 512 -16.10 -1.73 -13.56
C THR A 512 -17.47 -2.41 -13.67
N ASP A 513 -18.51 -1.59 -13.81
CA ASP A 513 -19.88 -2.04 -14.13
C ASP A 513 -20.03 -2.52 -15.58
N ALA A 514 -19.02 -2.30 -16.44
CA ALA A 514 -19.02 -2.78 -17.82
C ALA A 514 -19.10 -4.33 -17.89
N PRO A 515 -19.65 -4.91 -18.97
CA PRO A 515 -19.79 -6.38 -19.09
C PRO A 515 -18.47 -7.13 -19.24
N ALA A 516 -17.34 -6.44 -19.40
CA ALA A 516 -16.00 -7.02 -19.47
C ALA A 516 -14.94 -6.03 -18.95
N PRO A 517 -13.84 -6.51 -18.35
CA PRO A 517 -12.74 -5.68 -17.86
C PRO A 517 -11.90 -5.09 -19.00
N ARG A 518 -11.27 -3.95 -18.72
CA ARG A 518 -10.27 -3.32 -19.59
C ARG A 518 -8.97 -4.14 -19.53
N LEU A 519 -8.54 -4.69 -20.66
CA LEU A 519 -7.34 -5.55 -20.72
C LEU A 519 -6.10 -4.77 -21.17
N PRO A 520 -5.05 -4.62 -20.32
CA PRO A 520 -3.82 -3.96 -20.72
C PRO A 520 -3.15 -4.71 -21.89
N PRO A 521 -2.39 -4.03 -22.75
CA PRO A 521 -1.49 -4.72 -23.67
C PRO A 521 -0.47 -5.56 -22.88
N PRO A 522 0.01 -6.70 -23.42
CA PRO A 522 -0.32 -7.26 -24.74
C PRO A 522 -1.65 -8.03 -24.80
N TRP A 523 -2.30 -8.35 -23.68
CA TRP A 523 -3.41 -9.29 -23.60
C TRP A 523 -4.63 -8.93 -24.44
N LYS A 524 -5.41 -9.97 -24.79
CA LYS A 524 -6.63 -9.90 -25.61
C LYS A 524 -7.81 -10.67 -25.00
N THR A 525 -7.53 -11.45 -23.97
CA THR A 525 -8.45 -12.23 -23.14
C THR A 525 -7.88 -12.27 -21.72
N PHE A 526 -8.71 -12.59 -20.73
CA PHE A 526 -8.32 -12.85 -19.35
C PHE A 526 -8.72 -14.28 -18.96
N ALA A 527 -8.11 -14.81 -17.91
CA ALA A 527 -8.51 -16.07 -17.28
C ALA A 527 -9.37 -15.82 -16.03
N PHE A 528 -9.07 -14.77 -15.26
CA PHE A 528 -9.85 -14.36 -14.09
C PHE A 528 -10.05 -12.84 -14.09
N TRP A 529 -11.16 -12.38 -13.55
CA TRP A 529 -11.47 -10.96 -13.38
C TRP A 529 -11.88 -10.69 -11.94
N GLN A 530 -11.05 -9.95 -11.23
CA GLN A 530 -11.39 -9.39 -9.93
C GLN A 530 -12.27 -8.15 -10.18
N ARG A 531 -13.57 -8.28 -9.89
CA ARG A 531 -14.62 -7.33 -10.24
C ARG A 531 -14.97 -6.35 -9.11
N SER A 532 -14.58 -6.64 -7.87
CA SER A 532 -14.71 -5.72 -6.73
C SER A 532 -13.81 -6.17 -5.57
N ASP A 533 -13.41 -5.20 -4.74
CA ASP A 533 -12.87 -5.32 -3.38
C ASP A 533 -13.82 -6.01 -2.35
N ARG A 534 -14.98 -6.51 -2.80
CA ARG A 534 -16.08 -6.99 -1.96
C ARG A 534 -16.82 -8.16 -2.61
N LEU A 535 -16.63 -9.35 -2.07
CA LEU A 535 -17.49 -10.50 -2.27
C LEU A 535 -18.86 -10.23 -1.62
N PRO A 536 -19.98 -10.21 -2.38
CA PRO A 536 -21.32 -10.00 -1.81
C PRO A 536 -21.65 -11.02 -0.72
N ALA A 537 -22.39 -10.57 0.30
CA ALA A 537 -22.73 -11.31 1.52
C ALA A 537 -21.56 -11.74 2.43
N SER A 538 -20.29 -11.51 2.07
CA SER A 538 -19.16 -11.81 2.96
C SER A 538 -19.17 -10.93 4.23
N PRO A 539 -19.02 -11.51 5.43
CA PRO A 539 -18.90 -10.77 6.69
C PRO A 539 -17.47 -10.30 7.00
N SER A 540 -16.52 -10.51 6.08
CA SER A 540 -15.09 -10.20 6.27
C SER A 540 -14.42 -9.85 4.94
N PRO A 541 -13.27 -9.12 4.93
CA PRO A 541 -12.59 -8.69 3.70
C PRO A 541 -12.25 -9.86 2.78
N ALA A 542 -12.83 -9.87 1.59
CA ALA A 542 -12.64 -10.89 0.57
C ALA A 542 -13.15 -10.32 -0.76
N ASP A 543 -12.43 -10.57 -1.85
CA ASP A 543 -12.67 -9.90 -3.13
C ASP A 543 -13.57 -10.75 -4.04
N LEU A 544 -14.20 -10.15 -5.05
CA LEU A 544 -15.12 -10.82 -5.98
C LEU A 544 -14.42 -11.21 -7.28
N ASP A 545 -14.23 -12.50 -7.52
CA ASP A 545 -13.64 -13.01 -8.76
C ASP A 545 -14.64 -13.74 -9.67
N LEU A 546 -14.44 -13.57 -10.98
CA LEU A 546 -15.17 -14.26 -12.04
C LEU A 546 -14.21 -14.99 -12.99
N PHE A 547 -14.50 -16.26 -13.27
CA PHE A 547 -13.80 -17.06 -14.29
C PHE A 547 -14.76 -17.31 -15.48
N PRO A 548 -14.51 -16.74 -16.67
CA PRO A 548 -15.40 -16.86 -17.84
C PRO A 548 -15.17 -18.19 -18.57
N GLY A 549 -15.60 -19.30 -17.96
CA GLY A 549 -15.55 -20.63 -18.57
C GLY A 549 -16.21 -21.67 -17.67
N THR A 550 -16.10 -22.94 -18.07
CA THR A 550 -16.63 -24.08 -17.32
C THR A 550 -15.59 -24.67 -16.36
N HIS A 551 -16.01 -25.59 -15.47
CA HIS A 551 -15.07 -26.40 -14.70
C HIS A 551 -14.04 -27.15 -15.56
N ALA A 552 -14.40 -27.58 -16.79
CA ALA A 552 -13.47 -28.28 -17.69
C ALA A 552 -12.40 -27.35 -18.28
N ASP A 553 -12.67 -26.04 -18.34
CA ASP A 553 -11.69 -25.02 -18.73
C ASP A 553 -10.78 -24.68 -17.54
N LEU A 554 -11.35 -24.55 -16.33
CA LEU A 554 -10.60 -24.29 -15.09
C LEU A 554 -9.60 -25.41 -14.75
N VAL A 555 -9.94 -26.67 -15.04
CA VAL A 555 -9.04 -27.83 -14.94
C VAL A 555 -7.78 -27.70 -15.81
N ARG A 556 -7.77 -26.85 -16.86
CA ARG A 556 -6.57 -26.60 -17.68
C ARG A 556 -5.53 -25.73 -16.98
N LEU A 557 -5.89 -25.07 -15.88
CA LEU A 557 -5.01 -24.22 -15.06
C LEU A 557 -4.51 -24.93 -13.78
N VAL A 558 -4.89 -26.20 -13.58
CA VAL A 558 -4.48 -27.03 -12.43
C VAL A 558 -3.02 -27.50 -12.56
N ARG A 559 -2.25 -27.36 -11.47
CA ARG A 559 -0.89 -27.95 -11.37
C ARG A 559 -1.00 -29.47 -11.20
N ARG A 560 -0.09 -30.23 -11.83
CA ARG A 560 -0.16 -31.70 -11.96
C ARG A 560 0.97 -32.41 -11.22
#